data_AF-A0A2G8JM15-F1
#
_entry.id   AF-A0A2G8JM15-F1
#
_cell.length_a   1.000
_cell.length_b   1.000
_cell.length_c   1.000
_cell.angle_alpha   90.00
_cell.angle_beta   90.00
_cell.angle_gamma   90.00
#
_symmetry.space_group_name_H-M   'P 1'
#
loop_
_entity.id
_entity.type
_entity.pdbx_description
1 polymer ?
#
loop_
_entity_poly.entity_id
_entity_poly.type
_entity_poly.pdbx_seq_one_letter_code
_entity_poly.pdbx_strand_id
1 'polypeptide(L)'
;MQDPISLHLQPKPTKGKMRIHCLENVDKALQFLKDKRVHMENMGSHDIVDGSHRLTLGLIWTIILRFQIQDISFEDEDNQETKSAKDALLLWCQMKTAGYENVNIRNFTSSWRDGLAFNALVHKHRPDLIQYEKLTKANPVENLNNAFNAAEHNLGISKLLDTEGE
;
A
#
# COMPACT_ATOMS: atom_id res chain seq x y z
N MET A 1 -6.14 -19.82 -2.92
CA MET A 1 -6.23 -18.35 -2.79
C MET A 1 -6.85 -17.83 -4.08
N GLN A 2 -8.04 -17.23 -4.02
CA GLN A 2 -8.75 -16.78 -5.21
C GLN A 2 -8.26 -15.37 -5.56
N ASP A 3 -7.86 -15.13 -6.81
CA ASP A 3 -7.36 -13.82 -7.24
C ASP A 3 -8.43 -12.75 -6.96
N PRO A 4 -8.18 -11.79 -6.04
CA PRO A 4 -9.17 -10.78 -5.66
C PRO A 4 -9.57 -9.89 -6.84
N ILE A 5 -8.68 -9.74 -7.83
CA ILE A 5 -8.84 -8.95 -9.05
C ILE A 5 -9.04 -9.91 -10.23
N SER A 6 -9.89 -10.91 -10.04
CA SER A 6 -10.26 -11.86 -11.08
C SER A 6 -10.94 -11.15 -12.28
N LEU A 7 -10.13 -10.75 -13.27
CA LEU A 7 -10.54 -10.09 -14.52
C LEU A 7 -11.56 -10.92 -15.34
N HIS A 8 -11.65 -12.23 -15.08
CA HIS A 8 -12.52 -13.16 -15.81
C HIS A 8 -14.03 -12.98 -15.52
N LEU A 9 -14.40 -12.23 -14.47
CA LEU A 9 -15.81 -11.97 -14.11
C LEU A 9 -16.28 -10.57 -14.54
N GLN A 10 -15.43 -9.77 -15.18
CA GLN A 10 -15.80 -8.40 -15.52
C GLN A 10 -16.61 -8.33 -16.83
N PRO A 11 -17.63 -7.44 -16.90
CA PRO A 11 -18.31 -7.17 -18.15
C PRO A 11 -17.31 -6.72 -19.21
N LYS A 12 -17.41 -7.25 -20.43
CA LYS A 12 -16.50 -6.85 -21.51
C LYS A 12 -16.56 -5.34 -21.72
N PRO A 13 -15.40 -4.66 -21.87
CA PRO A 13 -15.37 -3.23 -22.12
C PRO A 13 -16.07 -2.92 -23.45
N THR A 14 -16.87 -1.86 -23.43
CA THR A 14 -17.44 -1.25 -24.63
C THR A 14 -16.30 -0.72 -25.50
N LYS A 15 -16.31 -1.11 -26.77
CA LYS A 15 -15.32 -0.67 -27.75
C LYS A 15 -15.71 0.70 -28.30
N GLY A 16 -14.70 1.57 -28.46
CA GLY A 16 -14.87 2.89 -29.06
C GLY A 16 -14.03 3.92 -28.31
N LYS A 17 -13.81 5.08 -28.95
CA LYS A 17 -12.98 6.17 -28.39
C LYS A 17 -13.78 7.39 -27.94
N MET A 18 -15.08 7.43 -28.25
CA MET A 18 -15.95 8.53 -27.82
C MET A 18 -16.17 8.51 -26.30
N ARG A 19 -16.36 9.69 -25.71
CA ARG A 19 -16.56 9.88 -24.26
C ARG A 19 -17.62 8.97 -23.65
N ILE A 20 -18.72 8.72 -24.36
CA ILE A 20 -19.80 7.83 -23.90
C ILE A 20 -19.31 6.39 -23.66
N HIS A 21 -18.40 5.87 -24.48
CA HIS A 21 -17.82 4.53 -24.27
C HIS A 21 -16.92 4.52 -23.03
N CYS A 22 -16.16 5.60 -22.80
CA CYS A 22 -15.32 5.75 -21.61
C CYS A 22 -16.18 5.78 -20.34
N LEU A 23 -17.27 6.54 -20.33
CA LEU A 23 -18.21 6.60 -19.21
C LEU A 23 -18.77 5.22 -18.89
N GLU A 24 -19.26 4.51 -19.91
CA GLU A 24 -19.83 3.17 -19.73
C GLU A 24 -18.79 2.15 -19.19
N ASN A 25 -17.54 2.24 -19.65
CA ASN A 25 -16.46 1.39 -19.16
C ASN A 25 -16.11 1.67 -17.70
N VAL A 26 -16.06 2.95 -17.32
CA VAL A 26 -15.83 3.34 -15.93
C VAL A 26 -17.02 2.92 -15.06
N ASP A 27 -18.26 3.11 -15.50
CA ASP A 27 -19.44 2.68 -14.75
C ASP A 27 -19.45 1.16 -14.49
N LYS A 28 -19.06 0.35 -15.48
CA LYS A 28 -18.87 -1.10 -15.29
C LYS A 28 -17.84 -1.42 -14.22
N ALA A 29 -16.70 -0.71 -14.21
CA ALA A 29 -15.66 -0.89 -13.19
C ALA A 29 -16.14 -0.44 -11.80
N LEU A 30 -16.80 0.72 -11.70
CA LEU A 30 -17.36 1.23 -10.45
C LEU A 30 -18.44 0.28 -9.90
N GLN A 31 -19.28 -0.30 -10.76
CA GLN A 31 -20.28 -1.29 -10.35
C GLN A 31 -19.63 -2.54 -9.77
N PHE A 32 -18.58 -3.06 -10.42
CA PHE A 32 -17.81 -4.19 -9.89
C PHE A 32 -17.24 -3.90 -8.49
N LEU A 33 -16.72 -2.68 -8.26
CA LEU A 33 -16.21 -2.29 -6.94
C LEU A 33 -17.33 -2.23 -5.88
N LYS A 34 -18.52 -1.71 -6.25
CA LYS A 34 -19.70 -1.75 -5.36
C LYS A 34 -20.09 -3.18 -4.99
N ASP A 35 -20.08 -4.10 -5.94
CA ASP A 35 -20.40 -5.52 -5.70
C ASP A 35 -19.38 -6.19 -4.76
N LYS A 36 -18.12 -5.72 -4.76
CA LYS A 36 -17.07 -6.14 -3.82
C LYS A 36 -17.11 -5.42 -2.46
N ARG A 37 -18.19 -4.67 -2.20
CA ARG A 37 -18.41 -3.87 -0.99
C ARG A 37 -17.34 -2.79 -0.79
N VAL A 38 -16.87 -2.19 -1.87
CA VAL A 38 -16.01 -1.01 -1.82
C VAL A 38 -16.89 0.23 -1.64
N HIS A 39 -16.71 0.98 -0.56
CA HIS A 39 -17.45 2.22 -0.33
C HIS A 39 -16.83 3.37 -1.14
N MET A 40 -17.58 3.90 -2.11
CA MET A 40 -17.18 5.04 -2.92
C MET A 40 -18.15 6.18 -2.65
N GLU A 41 -17.77 7.12 -1.79
CA GLU A 41 -18.59 8.29 -1.48
C GLU A 41 -18.38 9.35 -2.57
N ASN A 42 -19.49 9.84 -3.15
CA ASN A 42 -19.52 10.99 -4.07
C ASN A 42 -18.62 10.87 -5.31
N MET A 43 -18.62 9.70 -5.97
CA MET A 43 -17.86 9.47 -7.21
C MET A 43 -18.75 8.89 -8.31
N GLY A 44 -18.74 9.55 -9.47
CA GLY A 44 -19.35 9.08 -10.72
C GLY A 44 -18.32 8.80 -11.82
N SER A 45 -18.75 8.13 -12.88
CA SER A 45 -17.88 7.82 -14.03
C SER A 45 -17.30 9.07 -14.70
N HIS A 46 -18.09 10.15 -14.76
CA HIS A 46 -17.66 11.44 -15.31
C HIS A 46 -16.47 12.05 -14.56
N ASP A 47 -16.37 11.88 -13.24
CA ASP A 47 -15.24 12.37 -12.46
C ASP A 47 -13.92 11.76 -12.91
N ILE A 48 -13.94 10.49 -13.31
CA ILE A 48 -12.75 9.77 -13.79
C ILE A 48 -12.48 10.10 -15.25
N VAL A 49 -13.51 10.09 -16.09
CA VAL A 49 -13.37 10.34 -17.54
C VAL A 49 -12.92 11.78 -17.83
N ASP A 50 -13.38 12.74 -17.03
CA ASP A 50 -13.04 14.16 -17.19
C ASP A 50 -11.77 14.55 -16.40
N GLY A 51 -11.12 13.61 -15.72
CA GLY A 51 -9.79 13.82 -15.11
C GLY A 51 -9.79 14.54 -13.76
N SER A 52 -10.78 14.30 -12.91
CA SER A 52 -10.78 14.78 -11.52
C SER A 52 -9.68 14.08 -10.72
N HIS A 53 -8.50 14.71 -10.62
CA HIS A 53 -7.33 14.17 -9.93
C HIS A 53 -7.63 13.71 -8.50
N ARG A 54 -8.33 14.54 -7.71
CA ARG A 54 -8.68 14.23 -6.32
C ARG A 54 -9.51 12.96 -6.20
N LEU A 55 -10.52 12.80 -7.04
CA LEU A 55 -11.42 11.64 -7.01
C LEU A 55 -10.77 10.41 -7.62
N THR A 56 -9.95 10.58 -8.66
CA THR A 56 -9.18 9.49 -9.26
C THR A 56 -8.17 8.91 -8.27
N LEU A 57 -7.42 9.76 -7.55
CA LEU A 57 -6.51 9.33 -6.49
C LEU A 57 -7.27 8.69 -5.33
N GLY A 58 -8.42 9.27 -4.94
CA GLY A 58 -9.31 8.67 -3.95
C GLY A 58 -9.80 7.27 -4.35
N LEU A 59 -10.12 7.05 -5.63
CA LEU A 59 -10.53 5.75 -6.15
C LEU A 59 -9.41 4.72 -6.04
N ILE A 60 -8.21 5.08 -6.52
CA ILE A 60 -7.03 4.22 -6.47
C ILE A 60 -6.71 3.86 -5.02
N TRP A 61 -6.73 4.85 -4.12
CA TRP A 61 -6.52 4.65 -2.69
C TRP A 61 -7.51 3.65 -2.10
N THR A 62 -8.81 3.83 -2.37
CA THR A 62 -9.85 2.93 -1.85
C THR A 62 -9.68 1.50 -2.39
N ILE A 63 -9.27 1.33 -3.65
CA ILE A 63 -8.98 0.01 -4.23
C ILE A 63 -7.79 -0.64 -3.49
N ILE A 64 -6.68 0.08 -3.32
CA ILE A 64 -5.50 -0.42 -2.59
C ILE A 64 -5.89 -0.83 -1.16
N LEU A 65 -6.60 0.05 -0.45
CA LEU A 65 -7.01 -0.20 0.93
C LEU A 65 -7.88 -1.45 1.03
N ARG A 66 -8.87 -1.60 0.15
CA ARG A 66 -9.81 -2.72 0.19
C ARG A 66 -9.17 -4.08 -0.13
N PHE A 67 -8.25 -4.13 -1.10
CA PHE A 67 -7.74 -5.39 -1.65
C PHE A 67 -6.35 -5.78 -1.15
N GLN A 68 -5.55 -4.83 -0.64
CA GLN A 68 -4.21 -5.13 -0.13
C GLN A 68 -4.10 -4.99 1.39
N ILE A 69 -4.90 -4.11 2.00
CA ILE A 69 -4.73 -3.76 3.42
C ILE A 69 -5.85 -4.34 4.28
N GLN A 70 -7.11 -4.27 3.85
CA GLN A 70 -8.27 -4.58 4.70
C GLN A 70 -8.32 -6.00 5.27
N ASP A 71 -7.70 -6.98 4.60
CA ASP A 71 -7.68 -8.37 5.05
C ASP A 71 -6.54 -8.65 6.08
N ILE A 72 -5.79 -7.62 6.49
CA ILE A 72 -4.77 -7.74 7.53
C ILE A 72 -5.45 -7.77 8.91
N SER A 73 -5.44 -8.95 9.55
CA SER A 73 -5.82 -9.15 10.94
C SER A 73 -4.61 -9.61 11.76
N PHE A 74 -4.38 -8.96 12.90
CA PHE A 74 -3.40 -9.41 13.90
C PHE A 74 -4.10 -9.59 15.24
N GLU A 75 -3.92 -10.75 15.85
CA GLU A 75 -4.41 -11.05 17.20
C GLU A 75 -3.43 -10.45 18.20
N ASP A 76 -3.92 -9.53 19.03
CA ASP A 76 -3.23 -9.08 20.23
C ASP A 76 -3.73 -9.99 21.36
N GLU A 77 -2.85 -10.82 21.94
CA GLU A 77 -3.24 -11.82 22.95
C GLU A 77 -3.93 -11.17 24.18
N ASP A 78 -3.70 -9.88 24.40
CA ASP A 78 -4.22 -9.12 25.54
C ASP A 78 -5.44 -8.23 25.24
N ASN A 79 -5.85 -8.05 23.97
CA ASN A 79 -6.88 -7.06 23.62
C ASN A 79 -7.86 -7.56 22.54
N GLN A 80 -9.11 -7.83 22.95
CA GLN A 80 -10.18 -8.36 22.10
C GLN A 80 -10.84 -7.32 21.17
N GLU A 81 -10.32 -6.09 21.08
CA GLU A 81 -10.86 -5.08 20.18
C GLU A 81 -10.46 -5.32 18.72
N THR A 82 -11.42 -5.16 17.81
CA THR A 82 -11.18 -5.22 16.36
C THR A 82 -10.42 -3.96 15.91
N LYS A 83 -9.09 -4.07 15.84
CA LYS A 83 -8.23 -3.01 15.29
C LYS A 83 -8.51 -2.82 13.80
N SER A 84 -8.51 -1.56 13.34
CA SER A 84 -8.52 -1.28 11.89
C SER A 84 -7.34 -1.98 11.24
N ALA A 85 -7.46 -2.41 9.98
CA ALA A 85 -6.35 -3.01 9.24
C ALA A 85 -5.09 -2.12 9.22
N LYS A 86 -5.27 -0.80 9.26
CA LYS A 86 -4.19 0.17 9.41
C LYS A 86 -3.47 0.04 10.76
N ASP A 87 -4.23 -0.10 11.84
CA ASP A 87 -3.70 -0.21 13.20
C ASP A 87 -3.05 -1.58 13.42
N ALA A 88 -3.64 -2.62 12.83
CA ALA A 88 -3.08 -3.96 12.79
C ALA A 88 -1.72 -3.97 12.05
N LEU A 89 -1.62 -3.31 10.89
CA LEU A 89 -0.36 -3.14 10.17
C LEU A 89 0.66 -2.33 10.98
N LEU A 90 0.23 -1.27 11.67
CA LEU A 90 1.12 -0.46 12.50
C LEU A 90 1.70 -1.29 13.65
N LEU A 91 0.85 -2.07 14.33
CA LEU A 91 1.25 -2.98 15.39
C LEU A 91 2.25 -4.02 14.89
N TRP A 92 1.99 -4.63 13.72
CA TRP A 92 2.91 -5.59 13.12
C TRP A 92 4.28 -4.99 12.86
N CYS A 93 4.34 -3.77 12.31
CA CYS A 93 5.60 -3.06 12.11
C CYS A 93 6.34 -2.87 13.43
N GLN A 94 5.64 -2.40 14.49
CA GLN A 94 6.22 -2.20 15.82
C GLN A 94 6.77 -3.51 16.41
N MET A 95 6.02 -4.61 16.34
CA MET A 95 6.44 -5.92 16.83
C MET A 95 7.66 -6.45 16.08
N LYS A 96 7.69 -6.29 14.75
CA LYS A 96 8.81 -6.78 13.92
C LYS A 96 10.08 -5.98 14.14
N THR A 97 9.98 -4.68 14.39
CA THR A 97 11.13 -3.81 14.63
C THR A 97 11.48 -3.63 16.11
N ALA A 98 10.79 -4.34 17.03
CA ALA A 98 11.13 -4.31 18.45
C ALA A 98 12.59 -4.77 18.67
N GLY A 99 13.36 -3.97 19.40
CA GLY A 99 14.77 -4.22 19.68
C GLY A 99 15.76 -3.65 18.65
N TYR A 100 15.30 -3.07 17.54
CA TYR A 100 16.19 -2.35 16.62
C TYR A 100 16.51 -0.98 17.18
N GLU A 101 17.80 -0.67 17.24
CA GLU A 101 18.24 0.65 17.68
C GLU A 101 17.68 1.72 16.74
N ASN A 102 17.33 2.86 17.33
CA ASN A 102 16.93 4.06 16.60
C ASN A 102 15.59 3.98 15.83
N VAL A 103 14.85 2.85 15.92
CA VAL A 103 13.55 2.66 15.26
C VAL A 103 12.41 2.75 16.28
N ASN A 104 11.47 3.67 16.03
CA ASN A 104 10.26 3.84 16.83
C ASN A 104 9.09 4.21 15.91
N ILE A 105 8.32 3.20 15.50
CA ILE A 105 7.25 3.36 14.52
C ILE A 105 5.96 3.77 15.24
N ARG A 106 5.48 4.98 14.94
CA ARG A 106 4.26 5.57 15.54
C ARG A 106 3.21 5.97 14.50
N ASN A 107 3.60 6.05 13.23
CA ASN A 107 2.74 6.44 12.12
C ASN A 107 3.32 5.90 10.79
N PHE A 108 2.62 6.11 9.67
CA PHE A 108 3.07 5.77 8.31
C PHE A 108 3.67 6.97 7.55
N THR A 109 4.19 7.97 8.26
CA THR A 109 4.80 9.16 7.67
C THR A 109 6.18 9.43 8.27
N SER A 110 6.27 10.26 9.32
CA SER A 110 7.54 10.70 9.90
C SER A 110 8.39 9.58 10.50
N SER A 111 7.78 8.50 11.00
CA SER A 111 8.49 7.34 11.54
C SER A 111 9.34 6.57 10.53
N TRP A 112 9.14 6.81 9.23
CA TRP A 112 9.81 6.07 8.15
C TRP A 112 10.81 6.92 7.38
N ARG A 113 10.84 8.23 7.66
CA ARG A 113 11.58 9.23 6.87
C ARG A 113 13.10 9.05 6.93
N ASP A 114 13.63 8.52 8.02
CA ASP A 114 15.07 8.24 8.16
C ASP A 114 15.52 6.94 7.48
N GLY A 115 14.58 6.16 6.92
CA GLY A 115 14.82 4.90 6.22
C GLY A 115 15.16 3.72 7.13
N LEU A 116 15.38 3.90 8.43
CA LEU A 116 15.81 2.83 9.33
C LEU A 116 14.71 1.79 9.54
N ALA A 117 13.46 2.21 9.63
CA ALA A 117 12.30 1.31 9.79
C ALA A 117 12.20 0.30 8.62
N PHE A 118 12.44 0.74 7.38
CA PHE A 118 12.43 -0.16 6.22
C PHE A 118 13.58 -1.17 6.28
N ASN A 119 14.80 -0.72 6.61
CA ASN A 119 15.95 -1.61 6.75
C ASN A 119 15.75 -2.63 7.87
N ALA A 120 15.17 -2.22 9.00
CA ALA A 120 14.87 -3.10 10.13
C ALA A 120 13.88 -4.20 9.73
N LEU A 121 12.83 -3.87 8.95
CA LEU A 121 11.87 -4.86 8.47
C LEU A 121 12.51 -5.86 7.49
N VAL A 122 13.34 -5.39 6.54
CA VAL A 122 14.06 -6.28 5.63
C VAL A 122 15.01 -7.17 6.42
N HIS A 123 15.83 -6.60 7.30
CA HIS A 123 16.77 -7.35 8.15
C HIS A 123 16.06 -8.38 9.04
N LYS A 124 14.90 -8.06 9.61
CA LYS A 124 14.13 -8.99 10.45
C LYS A 124 13.70 -10.25 9.70
N HIS A 125 13.42 -10.15 8.41
CA HIS A 125 12.99 -11.30 7.59
C HIS A 125 14.16 -11.96 6.86
N ARG A 126 15.18 -11.19 6.49
CA ARG A 126 16.37 -11.63 5.77
C ARG A 126 17.60 -10.88 6.29
N PRO A 127 18.20 -11.35 7.41
CA PRO A 127 19.34 -10.70 8.04
C PRO A 127 20.56 -10.59 7.12
N ASP A 128 20.69 -11.51 6.17
CA ASP A 128 21.80 -11.58 5.21
C ASP A 128 21.82 -10.43 4.20
N LEU A 129 20.70 -9.71 4.02
CA LEU A 129 20.58 -8.66 3.00
C LEU A 129 20.97 -7.26 3.51
N ILE A 130 21.04 -7.05 4.83
CA ILE A 130 21.19 -5.71 5.42
C ILE A 130 22.23 -5.78 6.56
N GLN A 131 23.23 -4.90 6.54
CA GLN A 131 24.16 -4.74 7.66
C GLN A 131 23.66 -3.62 8.57
N TYR A 132 22.64 -3.91 9.38
CA TYR A 132 21.87 -2.89 10.08
C TYR A 132 22.72 -2.05 11.04
N GLU A 133 23.72 -2.65 11.68
CA GLU A 133 24.58 -2.02 12.67
C GLU A 133 25.44 -0.87 12.09
N LYS A 134 25.57 -0.81 10.76
CA LYS A 134 26.30 0.25 10.06
C LYS A 134 25.41 1.43 9.68
N LEU A 135 24.09 1.30 9.81
CA LEU A 135 23.15 2.33 9.40
C LEU A 135 23.05 3.43 10.45
N THR A 136 22.86 4.66 9.99
CA THR A 136 22.69 5.82 10.88
C THR A 136 21.55 6.70 10.38
N LYS A 137 20.95 7.49 11.29
CA LYS A 137 19.88 8.45 10.93
C LYS A 137 20.35 9.58 10.00
N ALA A 138 21.66 9.79 9.88
CA ALA A 138 22.23 10.91 9.13
C ALA A 138 22.08 10.73 7.61
N ASN A 139 21.86 9.51 7.13
CA ASN A 139 21.85 9.18 5.70
C ASN A 139 20.49 8.63 5.24
N PRO A 140 19.39 9.40 5.33
CA PRO A 140 18.04 8.91 5.05
C PRO A 140 17.87 8.38 3.62
N VAL A 141 18.41 9.10 2.63
CA VAL A 141 18.30 8.72 1.21
C VAL A 141 19.04 7.40 0.93
N GLU A 142 20.23 7.24 1.51
CA GLU A 142 21.02 6.01 1.40
C GLU A 142 20.30 4.83 2.06
N ASN A 143 19.77 5.04 3.27
CA ASN A 143 19.00 4.03 3.99
C ASN A 143 17.78 3.56 3.18
N LEU A 144 16.99 4.51 2.65
CA LEU A 144 15.82 4.19 1.84
C LEU A 144 16.21 3.38 0.60
N ASN A 145 17.22 3.84 -0.14
CA ASN A 145 17.72 3.13 -1.32
C ASN A 145 18.20 1.74 -0.99
N ASN A 146 18.95 1.56 0.10
CA ASN A 146 19.43 0.25 0.53
C ASN A 146 18.27 -0.74 0.75
N ALA A 147 17.26 -0.35 1.53
CA ALA A 147 16.12 -1.21 1.80
C ALA A 147 15.31 -1.53 0.54
N PHE A 148 15.03 -0.52 -0.29
CA PHE A 148 14.22 -0.69 -1.50
C PHE A 148 14.95 -1.52 -2.56
N ASN A 149 16.25 -1.32 -2.76
CA ASN A 149 17.06 -2.14 -3.65
C ASN A 149 17.13 -3.60 -3.18
N ALA A 150 17.35 -3.82 -1.88
CA ALA A 150 17.39 -5.16 -1.33
C ALA A 150 16.05 -5.88 -1.51
N ALA A 151 14.94 -5.19 -1.24
CA ALA A 151 13.60 -5.74 -1.37
C ALA A 151 13.23 -6.04 -2.84
N GLU A 152 13.57 -5.17 -3.77
CA GLU A 152 13.29 -5.39 -5.19
C GLU A 152 14.09 -6.57 -5.75
N HIS A 153 15.41 -6.55 -5.60
CA HIS A 153 16.28 -7.55 -6.23
C HIS A 153 16.14 -8.95 -5.62
N ASN A 154 15.87 -9.04 -4.31
CA ASN A 154 15.91 -10.32 -3.60
C ASN A 154 14.54 -10.84 -3.17
N LEU A 155 13.53 -9.96 -3.05
CA LEU A 155 12.19 -10.33 -2.56
C LEU A 155 11.10 -10.07 -3.60
N GLY A 156 11.42 -9.48 -4.75
CA GLY A 156 10.45 -9.18 -5.81
C GLY A 156 9.43 -8.10 -5.43
N ILE A 157 9.78 -7.24 -4.46
CA ILE A 157 8.92 -6.13 -4.02
C ILE A 157 9.25 -4.88 -4.84
N SER A 158 8.31 -4.44 -5.68
CA SER A 158 8.50 -3.26 -6.54
C SER A 158 8.72 -1.97 -5.74
N LYS A 159 9.60 -1.11 -6.23
CA LYS A 159 9.80 0.24 -5.67
C LYS A 159 8.70 1.18 -6.12
N LEU A 160 7.80 1.50 -5.18
CA LEU A 160 6.71 2.46 -5.41
C LEU A 160 7.01 3.85 -4.83
N LEU A 161 8.09 3.99 -4.07
CA LEU A 161 8.49 5.22 -3.39
C LEU A 161 9.83 5.69 -3.93
N ASP A 162 9.89 6.95 -4.32
CA ASP A 162 11.13 7.60 -4.68
C ASP A 162 11.87 8.06 -3.42
N THR A 163 13.19 7.91 -3.45
CA THR A 163 14.06 8.26 -2.31
C THR A 163 14.55 9.71 -2.34
N GLU A 164 14.38 10.36 -3.49
CA GLU A 164 14.60 11.79 -3.66
C GLU A 164 13.28 12.50 -3.34
N GLY A 165 13.24 13.22 -2.22
CA GLY A 165 12.13 14.12 -1.94
C GLY A 165 12.28 15.39 -2.78
N GLU A 166 11.22 15.78 -3.50
CA GLU A 166 11.06 17.18 -3.92
C GLU A 166 10.98 18.12 -2.70
#